data_AF-A0A433EII0-F1
#
_entry.id   AF-A0A433EII0-F1
#
_cell.length_a   1.000
_cell.length_b   1.000
_cell.length_c   1.000
_cell.angle_alpha   90.00
_cell.angle_beta   90.00
_cell.angle_gamma   90.00
#
_symmetry.space_group_name_H-M   'P 1'
#
loop_
_entity.id
_entity.type
_entity.pdbx_description
1 polymer ?
#
loop_
_entity_poly.entity_id
_entity_poly.type
_entity_poly.pdbx_seq_one_letter_code
_entity_poly.pdbx_strand_id
1 'polypeptide(L)'
;MSAQEMDAEKAFERFESMLQDWLRDSGGTRIDIDYHAIHRTGHIINWLTIDGQRKSILFPAKLDFTMYKLRPAQVDAHRGAWLYSHLWMEASDGVLHQESDWMREPVIRGELMGEQDAAVELRIHPRDPEFIPEWMATKAAAFHKKEEARARRRERDRARRARKKAEAAQAAREAETNTSSTASEAAGKASS
;
A
#
# COMPACT_ATOMS: atom_id res chain seq x y z
N MET A 1 -12.23 -9.56 25.18
CA MET A 1 -11.44 -8.84 24.18
C MET A 1 -10.48 -9.79 23.50
N SER A 2 -10.34 -9.68 22.18
CA SER A 2 -9.36 -10.44 21.39
C SER A 2 -7.95 -9.87 21.57
N ALA A 3 -6.90 -10.63 21.21
CA ALA A 3 -5.52 -10.16 21.29
C ALA A 3 -5.25 -8.93 20.39
N GLN A 4 -5.99 -8.80 19.29
CA GLN A 4 -5.91 -7.66 18.37
C GLN A 4 -6.58 -6.42 18.95
N GLU A 5 -7.74 -6.57 19.62
CA GLU A 5 -8.38 -5.47 20.35
C GLU A 5 -7.48 -4.95 21.48
N MET A 6 -6.81 -5.85 22.21
CA MET A 6 -5.83 -5.47 23.23
C MET A 6 -4.60 -4.75 22.65
N ASP A 7 -4.21 -5.03 21.40
CA ASP A 7 -3.12 -4.32 20.73
C ASP A 7 -3.56 -2.92 20.28
N ALA A 8 -4.81 -2.80 19.78
CA ALA A 8 -5.43 -1.52 19.42
C ALA A 8 -5.55 -0.57 20.63
N GLU A 9 -6.07 -1.07 21.75
CA GLU A 9 -6.24 -0.30 22.99
C GLU A 9 -4.87 0.18 23.50
N LYS A 10 -3.88 -0.71 23.59
CA LYS A 10 -2.52 -0.34 24.03
C LYS A 10 -1.85 0.66 23.11
N ALA A 11 -2.03 0.54 21.79
CA ALA A 11 -1.50 1.50 20.84
C ALA A 11 -2.15 2.88 21.04
N PHE A 12 -3.46 2.91 21.28
CA PHE A 12 -4.23 4.13 21.54
C PHE A 12 -3.81 4.80 22.85
N GLU A 13 -3.83 4.08 23.97
CA GLU A 13 -3.43 4.59 25.30
C GLU A 13 -1.98 5.11 25.29
N ARG A 14 -1.08 4.40 24.61
CA ARG A 14 0.31 4.84 24.47
C ARG A 14 0.41 6.16 23.72
N PHE A 15 -0.36 6.32 22.64
CA PHE A 15 -0.35 7.55 21.86
C PHE A 15 -1.02 8.69 22.64
N GLU A 16 -2.15 8.41 23.30
CA GLU A 16 -2.86 9.35 24.18
C GLU A 16 -1.94 9.92 25.25
N SER A 17 -1.28 9.06 26.05
CA SER A 17 -0.38 9.51 27.11
C SER A 17 0.77 10.38 26.56
N MET A 18 1.36 9.98 25.44
CA MET A 18 2.43 10.77 24.82
C MET A 18 1.94 12.10 24.24
N LEU A 19 0.73 12.12 23.68
CA LEU A 19 0.13 13.32 23.12
C LEU A 19 -0.27 14.29 24.23
N GLN A 20 -0.81 13.78 25.35
CA GLN A 20 -1.15 14.57 26.52
C GLN A 20 0.08 15.25 27.11
N ASP A 21 1.18 14.50 27.30
CA ASP A 21 2.44 15.06 27.77
C ASP A 21 2.97 16.13 26.82
N TRP A 22 2.98 15.84 25.53
CA TRP A 22 3.44 16.79 24.51
C TRP A 22 2.56 18.05 24.44
N LEU A 23 1.23 17.90 24.51
CA LEU A 23 0.29 19.02 24.43
C LEU A 23 0.51 19.97 25.61
N ARG A 24 0.64 19.42 26.83
CA ARG A 24 0.99 20.18 28.03
C ARG A 24 2.31 20.92 27.87
N ASP A 25 3.36 20.24 27.41
CA ASP A 25 4.69 20.83 27.25
C ASP A 25 4.75 21.88 26.13
N SER A 26 3.88 21.77 25.13
CA SER A 26 3.76 22.74 24.02
C SER A 26 3.05 24.04 24.40
N GLY A 27 2.35 24.07 25.54
CA GLY A 27 1.46 25.18 25.93
C GLY A 27 0.16 25.25 25.11
N GLY A 28 -0.15 24.21 24.33
CA GLY A 28 -1.38 24.12 23.55
C GLY A 28 -2.60 23.79 24.40
N THR A 29 -3.74 24.35 24.00
CA THR A 29 -5.04 24.06 24.62
C THR A 29 -5.79 22.95 23.89
N ARG A 30 -5.57 22.80 22.58
CA ARG A 30 -6.21 21.77 21.74
C ARG A 30 -5.28 21.31 20.63
N ILE A 31 -5.33 20.02 20.30
CA ILE A 31 -4.73 19.44 19.09
C ILE A 31 -5.83 18.76 18.27
N ASP A 32 -5.84 19.00 16.96
CA ASP A 32 -6.63 18.27 15.98
C ASP A 32 -5.70 17.60 14.97
N ILE A 33 -5.98 16.35 14.62
CA ILE A 33 -5.17 15.52 13.72
C ILE A 33 -6.08 14.97 12.64
N ASP A 34 -5.89 15.44 11.41
CA ASP A 34 -6.57 14.90 10.23
C ASP A 34 -5.66 13.85 9.59
N TYR A 35 -6.03 12.57 9.68
CA TYR A 35 -5.21 11.46 9.19
C TYR A 35 -5.92 10.76 8.02
N HIS A 36 -5.46 11.05 6.80
CA HIS A 36 -5.79 10.29 5.60
C HIS A 36 -4.82 9.14 5.39
N ALA A 37 -5.32 7.94 5.08
CA ALA A 37 -4.48 6.77 4.89
C ALA A 37 -5.04 5.77 3.88
N ILE A 38 -4.14 5.12 3.17
CA ILE A 38 -4.46 4.00 2.28
C ILE A 38 -3.23 3.10 2.14
N HIS A 39 -3.44 1.80 2.25
CA HIS A 39 -2.40 0.76 2.35
C HIS A 39 -1.30 1.12 3.37
N ARG A 40 -0.15 1.59 2.89
CA ARG A 40 1.03 1.99 3.67
C ARG A 40 1.31 3.50 3.57
N THR A 41 0.53 4.23 2.77
CA THR A 41 0.69 5.66 2.55
C THR A 41 -0.30 6.43 3.41
N GLY A 42 0.12 7.57 3.94
CA GLY A 42 -0.74 8.47 4.67
C GLY A 42 -0.36 9.93 4.47
N HIS A 43 -1.32 10.80 4.75
CA HIS A 43 -1.15 12.23 4.85
C HIS A 43 -1.79 12.69 6.15
N ILE A 44 -1.00 13.32 7.02
CA ILE A 44 -1.47 13.86 8.29
C ILE A 44 -1.31 15.36 8.29
N ILE A 45 -2.33 16.03 8.81
CA ILE A 45 -2.27 17.46 9.11
C ILE A 45 -2.57 17.62 10.60
N ASN A 46 -1.60 18.16 11.34
CA ASN A 46 -1.74 18.45 12.75
C ASN A 46 -2.02 19.94 12.93
N TRP A 47 -3.01 20.26 13.75
CA TRP A 47 -3.42 21.62 14.07
C TRP A 47 -3.39 21.86 15.57
N LEU A 48 -2.43 22.66 16.01
CA LEU A 48 -2.30 23.06 17.41
C LEU A 48 -3.01 24.38 17.64
N THR A 49 -3.79 24.47 18.70
CA THR A 49 -4.40 25.70 19.18
C THR A 49 -3.67 26.19 20.43
N ILE A 50 -3.18 27.42 20.40
CA ILE A 50 -2.57 28.12 21.54
C ILE A 50 -3.28 29.47 21.64
N ASP A 51 -3.81 29.81 22.81
CA ASP A 51 -4.52 31.09 23.07
C ASP A 51 -5.60 31.41 22.01
N GLY A 52 -6.35 30.39 21.58
CA GLY A 52 -7.38 30.51 20.55
C GLY A 52 -6.87 30.65 19.10
N GLN A 53 -5.55 30.69 18.88
CA GLN A 53 -4.97 30.68 17.54
C GLN A 53 -4.63 29.26 17.09
N ARG A 54 -5.21 28.84 15.95
CA ARG A 54 -4.94 27.55 15.32
C ARG A 54 -3.80 27.65 14.30
N LYS A 55 -2.80 26.78 14.41
CA LYS A 55 -1.64 26.72 13.51
C LYS A 55 -1.30 25.28 13.15
N SER A 56 -0.84 25.06 11.92
CA SER A 56 -0.33 23.75 11.52
C SER A 56 1.07 23.52 12.09
N ILE A 57 1.32 22.31 12.58
CA ILE A 57 2.61 21.92 13.17
C ILE A 57 3.08 20.56 12.67
N LEU A 58 4.36 20.28 12.88
CA LEU A 58 4.94 18.95 12.75
C LEU A 58 5.16 18.39 14.15
N PHE A 59 4.83 17.12 14.35
CA PHE A 59 5.14 16.46 15.61
C PHE A 59 6.62 16.11 15.72
N PRO A 60 7.13 15.95 16.95
CA PRO A 60 8.38 15.25 17.17
C PRO A 60 8.32 13.83 16.60
N ALA A 61 9.41 13.36 15.99
CA ALA A 61 9.45 12.06 15.30
C ALA A 61 8.94 10.88 16.16
N LYS A 62 9.24 10.86 17.46
CA LYS A 62 8.78 9.80 18.37
C LYS A 62 7.25 9.74 18.49
N LEU A 63 6.59 10.89 18.52
CA LEU A 63 5.14 11.01 18.59
C LEU A 63 4.52 10.58 17.25
N ASP A 64 5.08 11.06 16.13
CA ASP A 64 4.68 10.64 14.78
C ASP A 64 4.76 9.11 14.60
N PHE A 65 5.89 8.49 14.97
CA PHE A 65 6.05 7.03 14.88
C PHE A 65 5.08 6.25 15.75
N THR A 66 4.60 6.85 16.85
CA THR A 66 3.60 6.21 17.71
C THR A 66 2.22 6.34 17.09
N MET A 67 1.88 7.51 16.54
CA MET A 67 0.64 7.74 15.80
C MET A 67 0.47 6.79 14.60
N TYR A 68 1.53 6.55 13.83
CA TYR A 68 1.49 5.64 12.67
C TYR A 68 1.10 4.20 13.02
N LYS A 69 1.17 3.81 14.29
CA LYS A 69 0.78 2.47 14.76
C LYS A 69 -0.70 2.33 15.06
N LEU A 70 -1.45 3.44 15.15
CA LEU A 70 -2.88 3.39 15.42
C LEU A 70 -3.62 2.63 14.33
N ARG A 71 -3.43 3.03 13.06
CA ARG A 71 -4.15 2.43 11.94
C ARG A 71 -3.92 0.92 11.80
N PRO A 72 -2.68 0.41 11.81
CA PRO A 72 -2.45 -1.04 11.71
C PRO A 72 -2.99 -1.83 12.91
N ALA A 73 -3.01 -1.24 14.11
CA ALA A 73 -3.55 -1.90 15.30
C ALA A 73 -5.09 -1.93 15.28
N GLN A 74 -5.72 -0.91 14.69
CA GLN A 74 -7.17 -0.73 14.60
C GLN A 74 -7.82 -1.34 13.36
N VAL A 75 -7.15 -2.27 12.67
CA VAL A 75 -7.74 -2.96 11.52
C VAL A 75 -8.95 -3.75 12.00
N ASP A 76 -10.10 -3.54 11.38
CA ASP A 76 -11.31 -4.32 11.63
C ASP A 76 -11.37 -5.54 10.69
N ALA A 77 -11.86 -6.67 11.18
CA ALA A 77 -11.90 -7.92 10.41
C ALA A 77 -12.85 -7.87 9.21
N HIS A 78 -13.91 -7.06 9.28
CA HIS A 78 -14.96 -6.95 8.27
C HIS A 78 -14.80 -5.68 7.43
N ARG A 79 -14.46 -4.57 8.07
CA ARG A 79 -14.33 -3.24 7.42
C ARG A 79 -12.93 -2.95 6.93
N GLY A 80 -11.93 -3.72 7.37
CA GLY A 80 -10.52 -3.44 7.14
C GLY A 80 -10.04 -2.23 7.94
N ALA A 81 -8.95 -1.62 7.49
CA ALA A 81 -8.42 -0.39 8.09
C ALA A 81 -9.29 0.83 7.72
N TRP A 82 -9.46 1.78 8.64
CA TRP A 82 -10.07 3.06 8.30
C TRP A 82 -9.23 3.82 7.26
N LEU A 83 -9.86 4.71 6.49
CA LEU A 83 -9.25 5.48 5.40
C LEU A 83 -9.07 6.95 5.76
N TYR A 84 -9.86 7.42 6.71
CA TYR A 84 -9.72 8.71 7.34
C TYR A 84 -9.95 8.56 8.84
N SER A 85 -9.20 9.29 9.64
CA SER A 85 -9.50 9.47 11.05
C SER A 85 -9.24 10.92 11.45
N HIS A 86 -10.21 11.51 12.14
CA HIS A 86 -10.01 12.75 12.89
C HIS A 86 -9.75 12.37 14.34
N LEU A 87 -8.62 12.79 14.89
CA LEU A 87 -8.31 12.65 16.31
C LEU A 87 -8.20 14.03 16.93
N TRP A 88 -8.65 14.18 18.17
CA TRP A 88 -8.49 15.44 18.89
C TRP A 88 -8.32 15.23 20.39
N MET A 89 -7.67 16.19 21.04
CA MET A 89 -7.51 16.23 22.49
C MET A 89 -7.54 17.68 22.96
N GLU A 90 -8.27 17.92 24.04
CA GLU A 90 -8.22 19.17 24.78
C GLU A 90 -7.25 19.02 25.97
N ALA A 91 -6.49 20.04 26.29
CA ALA A 91 -5.59 20.01 27.44
C ALA A 91 -6.34 19.95 28.78
N SER A 92 -7.61 20.35 28.80
CA SER A 92 -8.46 20.38 29.99
C SER A 92 -8.96 19.01 30.44
N ASP A 93 -9.29 18.11 29.50
CA ASP A 93 -9.69 16.73 29.78
C ASP A 93 -8.51 15.76 29.66
N GLY A 94 -7.54 16.06 28.80
CA GLY A 94 -6.39 15.22 28.52
C GLY A 94 -6.74 13.90 27.84
N VAL A 95 -7.95 13.79 27.27
CA VAL A 95 -8.49 12.55 26.68
C VAL A 95 -8.34 12.63 25.16
N LEU A 96 -7.83 11.57 24.56
CA LEU A 96 -7.78 11.44 23.11
C LEU A 96 -9.13 10.92 22.61
N HIS A 97 -9.74 11.71 21.74
CA HIS A 97 -10.95 11.34 21.03
C HIS A 97 -10.62 10.96 19.59
N GLN A 98 -11.39 10.04 19.01
CA GLN A 98 -11.19 9.56 17.65
C GLN A 98 -12.52 9.30 16.95
N GLU A 99 -12.65 9.84 15.73
CA GLU A 99 -13.70 9.50 14.78
C GLU A 99 -13.07 9.00 13.49
N SER A 100 -13.46 7.80 13.05
CA SER A 100 -12.88 7.13 11.88
C SER A 100 -13.92 6.84 10.80
N ASP A 101 -13.49 6.96 9.55
CA ASP A 101 -14.30 6.72 8.36
C ASP A 101 -13.62 5.68 7.46
N TRP A 102 -14.37 4.63 7.12
CA TRP A 102 -13.94 3.53 6.26
C TRP A 102 -14.38 3.69 4.81
N MET A 103 -15.33 4.57 4.53
CA MET A 103 -16.02 4.69 3.24
C MET A 103 -15.56 5.90 2.43
N ARG A 104 -15.07 6.95 3.09
CA ARG A 104 -14.54 8.15 2.43
C ARG A 104 -13.28 7.86 1.63
N GLU A 105 -13.21 8.44 0.44
CA GLU A 105 -11.98 8.43 -0.35
C GLU A 105 -10.92 9.35 0.30
N PRO A 106 -9.72 8.84 0.64
CA PRO A 106 -8.68 9.65 1.25
C PRO A 106 -8.08 10.62 0.23
N VAL A 107 -7.75 11.82 0.70
CA VAL A 107 -7.06 12.85 -0.08
C VAL A 107 -5.64 12.97 0.45
N ILE A 108 -4.66 12.59 -0.36
CA ILE A 108 -3.26 12.58 0.03
C ILE A 108 -2.56 13.65 -0.78
N ARG A 109 -2.03 14.68 -0.09
CA ARG A 109 -1.35 15.84 -0.72
C ARG A 109 -2.21 16.55 -1.78
N GLY A 110 -3.53 16.63 -1.54
CA GLY A 110 -4.47 17.27 -2.47
C GLY A 110 -4.92 16.39 -3.64
N GLU A 111 -4.42 15.15 -3.73
CA GLU A 111 -4.77 14.22 -4.81
C GLU A 111 -5.64 13.07 -4.30
N LEU A 112 -6.57 12.63 -5.16
CA LEU A 112 -7.35 11.42 -4.96
C LEU A 112 -6.52 10.18 -5.27
N MET A 113 -6.91 9.05 -4.71
CA MET A 113 -6.11 7.83 -4.80
C MET A 113 -6.15 7.18 -6.18
N GLY A 114 -5.05 6.55 -6.57
CA GLY A 114 -4.97 5.82 -7.84
C GLY A 114 -5.67 4.47 -7.80
N GLU A 115 -5.82 3.88 -8.98
CA GLU A 115 -6.39 2.53 -9.13
C GLU A 115 -5.58 1.45 -8.38
N GLN A 116 -4.26 1.56 -8.43
CA GLN A 116 -3.36 0.65 -7.73
C GLN A 116 -3.53 0.73 -6.21
N ASP A 117 -3.74 1.93 -5.68
CA ASP A 117 -3.85 2.14 -4.23
C ASP A 117 -5.07 1.43 -3.66
N ALA A 118 -6.22 1.53 -4.34
CA ALA A 118 -7.44 0.82 -3.96
C ALA A 118 -7.24 -0.71 -3.98
N ALA A 119 -6.63 -1.25 -5.04
CA ALA A 119 -6.37 -2.68 -5.14
C ALA A 119 -5.37 -3.19 -4.09
N VAL A 120 -4.33 -2.41 -3.79
CA VAL A 120 -3.33 -2.77 -2.78
C VAL A 120 -3.93 -2.66 -1.38
N GLU A 121 -4.78 -1.68 -1.12
CA GLU A 121 -5.52 -1.54 0.15
C GLU A 121 -6.38 -2.78 0.42
N LEU A 122 -7.23 -3.20 -0.52
CA LEU A 122 -8.06 -4.39 -0.37
C LEU A 122 -7.25 -5.69 -0.20
N ARG A 123 -6.04 -5.74 -0.74
CA ARG A 123 -5.13 -6.87 -0.56
C ARG A 123 -4.50 -6.91 0.84
N ILE A 124 -4.16 -5.76 1.41
CA ILE A 124 -3.50 -5.67 2.72
C ILE A 124 -4.53 -5.69 3.85
N HIS A 125 -5.66 -5.01 3.66
CA HIS A 125 -6.77 -4.91 4.61
C HIS A 125 -8.05 -5.37 3.90
N PRO A 126 -8.28 -6.71 3.83
CA PRO A 126 -9.50 -7.26 3.24
C PRO A 126 -10.75 -6.69 3.90
N ARG A 127 -11.81 -6.59 3.11
CA ARG A 127 -13.12 -6.07 3.55
C ARG A 127 -14.22 -6.97 3.02
N ASP A 128 -15.29 -7.10 3.78
CA ASP A 128 -16.51 -7.71 3.26
C ASP A 128 -17.12 -6.81 2.18
N PRO A 129 -17.81 -7.39 1.18
CA PRO A 129 -18.31 -6.63 0.02
C PRO A 129 -19.18 -5.41 0.38
N GLU A 130 -19.92 -5.45 1.48
CA GLU A 130 -20.76 -4.34 1.94
C GLU A 130 -19.96 -3.13 2.49
N PHE A 131 -18.72 -3.35 2.91
CA PHE A 131 -17.82 -2.31 3.44
C PHE A 131 -16.79 -1.83 2.40
N ILE A 132 -16.98 -2.23 1.13
CA ILE A 132 -16.18 -1.70 0.02
C ILE A 132 -16.93 -0.52 -0.59
N PRO A 133 -16.43 0.73 -0.43
CA PRO A 133 -17.06 1.87 -1.05
C PRO A 133 -16.93 1.81 -2.58
N GLU A 134 -17.92 2.39 -3.28
CA GLU A 134 -18.04 2.30 -4.74
C GLU A 134 -16.79 2.79 -5.48
N TRP A 135 -16.18 3.88 -5.02
CA TRP A 135 -14.96 4.43 -5.61
C TRP A 135 -13.80 3.42 -5.53
N MET A 136 -13.69 2.67 -4.44
CA MET A 136 -12.64 1.69 -4.20
C MET A 136 -12.87 0.45 -5.06
N ALA A 137 -14.11 -0.05 -5.11
CA ALA A 137 -14.49 -1.17 -5.98
C ALA A 137 -14.19 -0.86 -7.45
N THR A 138 -14.59 0.33 -7.92
CA THR A 138 -14.37 0.78 -9.30
C THR A 138 -12.87 0.84 -9.64
N LYS A 139 -12.08 1.45 -8.76
CA LYS A 139 -10.63 1.60 -8.93
C LYS A 139 -9.89 0.27 -8.89
N ALA A 140 -10.24 -0.62 -7.95
CA ALA A 140 -9.65 -1.94 -7.86
C ALA A 140 -9.97 -2.79 -9.09
N ALA A 141 -11.21 -2.78 -9.57
CA ALA A 141 -11.59 -3.49 -10.79
C ALA A 141 -10.83 -2.99 -12.03
N ALA A 142 -10.66 -1.66 -12.17
CA ALA A 142 -9.87 -1.06 -13.23
C ALA A 142 -8.39 -1.49 -13.17
N PHE A 143 -7.81 -1.53 -11.98
CA PHE A 143 -6.45 -2.02 -11.77
C PHE A 143 -6.28 -3.49 -12.18
N HIS A 144 -7.18 -4.37 -11.74
CA HIS A 144 -7.12 -5.79 -12.08
C HIS A 144 -7.23 -6.02 -13.59
N LYS A 145 -8.12 -5.31 -14.28
CA LYS A 145 -8.24 -5.36 -15.74
C LYS A 145 -6.93 -4.97 -16.44
N LYS A 146 -6.24 -3.92 -15.95
CA LYS A 146 -4.95 -3.48 -16.49
C LYS A 146 -3.85 -4.51 -16.19
N GLU A 147 -3.81 -5.09 -15.00
CA GLU A 147 -2.82 -6.11 -14.65
C GLU A 147 -3.01 -7.40 -15.45
N GLU A 148 -4.25 -7.85 -15.68
CA GLU A 148 -4.53 -8.98 -16.58
C GLU A 148 -4.05 -8.71 -18.01
N ALA A 149 -4.33 -7.53 -18.54
CA ALA A 149 -3.86 -7.14 -19.87
C ALA A 149 -2.33 -7.12 -19.96
N ARG A 150 -1.66 -6.62 -18.91
CA ARG A 150 -0.19 -6.64 -18.78
C ARG A 150 0.35 -8.06 -18.67
N ALA A 151 -0.30 -8.93 -17.90
CA ALA A 151 0.08 -10.34 -17.76
C ALA A 151 -0.01 -11.08 -19.10
N ARG A 152 -1.10 -10.92 -19.85
CA ARG A 152 -1.28 -11.49 -21.20
C ARG A 152 -0.20 -10.99 -22.17
N ARG A 153 0.17 -9.70 -22.10
CA ARG A 153 1.27 -9.15 -22.90
C ARG A 153 2.61 -9.82 -22.53
N ARG A 154 2.93 -9.90 -21.25
CA ARG A 154 4.16 -10.55 -20.75
C ARG A 154 4.23 -12.03 -21.16
N GLU A 155 3.10 -12.72 -21.19
CA GLU A 155 3.02 -14.11 -21.66
C GLU A 155 3.29 -14.23 -23.17
N ARG A 156 2.65 -13.40 -24.00
CA ARG A 156 2.94 -13.37 -25.45
C ARG A 156 4.40 -13.06 -25.73
N ASP A 157 4.99 -12.12 -24.99
CA ASP A 157 6.40 -11.75 -25.14
C ASP A 157 7.32 -12.92 -24.74
N ARG A 158 6.98 -13.66 -23.67
CA ARG A 158 7.70 -14.87 -23.27
C ARG A 158 7.58 -15.98 -24.32
N ALA A 159 6.38 -16.24 -24.84
CA ALA A 159 6.14 -17.23 -25.89
C ALA A 159 6.92 -16.89 -27.18
N ARG A 160 6.91 -15.62 -27.60
CA ARG A 160 7.68 -15.15 -28.76
C ARG A 160 9.18 -15.37 -28.57
N ARG A 161 9.71 -15.03 -27.39
CA ARG A 161 11.13 -15.25 -27.06
C ARG A 161 11.49 -16.75 -27.02
N ALA A 162 10.62 -17.57 -26.45
CA ALA A 162 10.80 -19.02 -26.40
C ALA A 162 10.81 -19.64 -27.81
N ARG A 163 9.86 -19.25 -28.67
CA ARG A 163 9.82 -19.68 -30.08
C ARG A 163 11.08 -19.27 -30.83
N LYS A 164 11.50 -18.00 -30.73
CA LYS A 164 12.73 -17.52 -31.38
C LYS A 164 13.97 -18.28 -30.88
N LYS A 165 14.04 -18.61 -29.59
CA LYS A 165 15.12 -19.41 -29.01
C LYS A 165 15.11 -20.85 -29.53
N ALA A 166 13.93 -21.47 -29.65
CA ALA A 166 13.78 -22.82 -30.19
C ALA A 166 14.15 -22.88 -31.68
N GLU A 167 13.69 -21.92 -32.49
CA GLU A 167 14.05 -21.81 -33.91
C GLU A 167 15.56 -21.61 -34.09
N ALA A 168 16.20 -20.76 -33.28
CA ALA A 168 17.65 -20.58 -33.33
C ALA A 168 18.43 -21.84 -32.90
N ALA A 169 17.95 -22.57 -31.89
CA ALA A 169 18.56 -23.83 -31.46
C ALA A 169 18.41 -24.93 -32.52
N GLN A 170 17.27 -24.99 -33.21
CA GLN A 170 17.06 -25.89 -34.34
C GLN A 170 18.00 -25.54 -35.50
N ALA A 171 18.07 -24.27 -35.90
CA ALA A 171 18.99 -23.82 -36.96
C ALA A 171 20.45 -24.12 -36.63
N ALA A 172 20.87 -23.98 -35.36
CA ALA A 172 22.21 -24.34 -34.92
C ALA A 172 22.47 -25.86 -35.05
N ARG A 173 21.52 -26.69 -34.61
CA ARG A 173 21.62 -28.16 -34.77
C ARG A 173 21.68 -28.57 -36.23
N GLU A 174 20.84 -27.98 -37.09
CA GLU A 174 20.83 -28.25 -38.53
C GLU A 174 22.17 -27.85 -39.19
N ALA A 175 22.75 -26.72 -38.77
CA ALA A 175 24.07 -26.29 -39.22
C ALA A 175 25.19 -27.26 -38.78
N GLU A 176 25.14 -27.75 -37.54
CA GLU A 176 26.08 -28.76 -37.02
C GLU A 176 25.94 -30.11 -37.75
N THR A 177 24.72 -30.58 -38.02
CA THR A 177 24.51 -31.82 -38.77
C THR A 177 24.95 -31.70 -40.23
N ASN A 178 24.72 -30.56 -40.87
CA ASN A 178 25.11 -30.34 -42.27
C ASN A 178 26.64 -30.25 -42.42
N THR A 179 27.34 -29.64 -41.45
CA THR A 179 28.82 -29.59 -41.44
C THR A 179 29.45 -30.95 -41.15
N SER A 180 28.87 -31.76 -40.24
CA SER A 180 29.34 -33.12 -39.99
C SER A 180 29.14 -34.05 -41.19
N SER A 181 28.01 -33.95 -41.89
CA SER A 181 27.70 -34.77 -43.07
C SER A 181 28.64 -34.46 -44.25
N THR A 182 28.91 -33.18 -44.50
CA THR A 182 29.87 -32.76 -45.54
C THR A 182 31.31 -33.19 -45.22
N ALA A 183 31.73 -33.17 -43.95
CA ALA A 183 33.03 -33.69 -43.53
C ALA A 183 33.15 -35.22 -43.71
N SER A 184 32.08 -35.97 -43.43
CA SER A 184 32.04 -37.44 -43.62
C SER A 184 32.09 -37.83 -45.09
N GLU A 185 31.36 -37.13 -45.98
CA GLU A 185 31.41 -37.39 -47.41
C GLU A 185 32.78 -37.08 -48.02
N ALA A 186 33.46 -36.04 -47.53
CA ALA A 186 34.83 -35.72 -47.94
C ALA A 186 35.84 -36.79 -47.52
N ALA A 187 35.71 -37.36 -46.32
CA ALA A 187 36.57 -38.44 -45.83
C ALA A 187 36.35 -39.78 -46.56
N GLY A 188 35.10 -40.10 -46.92
CA GLY A 188 34.77 -41.32 -47.67
C GLY A 188 35.31 -41.31 -49.11
N LYS A 189 35.30 -40.14 -49.78
CA LYS A 189 35.88 -39.99 -51.13
C LYS A 189 37.41 -40.05 -51.15
N ALA A 190 38.09 -39.76 -50.03
CA ALA A 190 39.54 -39.83 -49.93
C ALA A 190 40.07 -41.25 -49.63
N SER A 191 39.18 -42.20 -49.29
CA SER A 191 39.53 -43.59 -48.94
C SER A 191 39.11 -44.64 -49.99
N SER A 192 38.69 -44.22 -51.18
CA SER A 192 38.38 -45.09 -52.34
C SER A 192 39.42 -44.94 -53.44
#